data_AF-A0A955SP77-F1
#
_entry.id   AF-A0A955SP77-F1
#
_cell.length_a   1.000
_cell.length_b   1.000
_cell.length_c   1.000
_cell.angle_alpha   90.00
_cell.angle_beta   90.00
_cell.angle_gamma   90.00
#
_symmetry.space_group_name_H-M   'P 1'
#
loop_
_entity.id
_entity.type
_entity.pdbx_description
1 polymer ?
#
loop_
_entity_poly.entity_id
_entity_poly.type
_entity_poly.pdbx_seq_one_letter_code
_entity_poly.pdbx_strand_id
1 'polypeptide(L)'
;EGDLGDRARIVKICKEYSIKTALHFAAFTQVGESVEQPSMYFDNNSFRTKNLLDGLVEAGVDQFIFSSTAAVYGEPHEIPISEDHLKSPTNPYGWSKLFVEEMLESYRVAY
;
A
#
# COMPACT_ATOMS: atom_id res chain seq x y z
N GLU A 1 15.09 6.90 -11.59
CA GLU A 1 13.69 6.76 -12.07
C GLU A 1 13.34 5.28 -12.20
N GLY A 2 12.18 4.87 -11.68
CA GLY A 2 11.68 3.49 -11.70
C GLY A 2 10.19 3.46 -11.31
N ASP A 3 9.50 2.37 -11.67
CA ASP A 3 8.06 2.18 -11.45
C ASP A 3 7.82 0.91 -10.62
N LEU A 4 6.86 0.95 -9.69
CA LEU A 4 6.51 -0.20 -8.86
C LEU A 4 5.88 -1.36 -9.65
N GLY A 5 5.41 -1.11 -10.88
CA GLY A 5 4.99 -2.14 -11.82
C GLY A 5 6.15 -2.96 -12.42
N ASP A 6 7.40 -2.52 -12.30
CA ASP A 6 8.57 -3.24 -12.83
C ASP A 6 9.17 -4.18 -11.78
N ARG A 7 8.53 -5.34 -11.62
CA ARG A 7 8.94 -6.38 -10.65
C ARG A 7 10.38 -6.83 -10.86
N ALA A 8 10.83 -7.02 -12.10
CA ALA A 8 12.18 -7.49 -12.39
C ALA A 8 13.25 -6.49 -11.90
N ARG A 9 12.98 -5.19 -12.08
CA ARG A 9 13.85 -4.13 -11.58
C ARG A 9 13.84 -4.02 -10.07
N ILE A 10 12.68 -4.19 -9.41
CA ILE A 10 12.58 -4.26 -7.95
C ILE A 10 13.51 -5.36 -7.41
N VAL A 11 13.37 -6.59 -7.93
CA VAL A 11 14.18 -7.75 -7.50
C VAL A 11 15.67 -7.48 -7.70
N LYS A 12 16.05 -6.92 -8.87
CA LYS A 12 17.43 -6.56 -9.16
C LYS A 12 17.99 -5.59 -8.12
N ILE A 13 17.29 -4.49 -7.86
CA ILE A 13 17.73 -3.45 -6.90
C ILE A 13 17.86 -4.03 -5.50
N CYS A 14 16.87 -4.81 -5.06
CA CYS A 14 16.90 -5.43 -3.73
C CYS A 14 18.13 -6.34 -3.55
N LYS A 15 18.47 -7.15 -4.55
CA LYS A 15 19.64 -8.03 -4.53
C LYS A 15 20.96 -7.26 -4.64
N GLU A 16 21.04 -6.28 -5.55
CA GLU A 16 22.23 -5.47 -5.81
C GLU A 16 22.66 -4.68 -4.56
N TYR A 17 21.71 -4.09 -3.84
CA TYR A 17 21.97 -3.28 -2.65
C TYR A 17 21.76 -4.02 -1.33
N SER A 18 21.49 -5.33 -1.37
CA SER A 18 21.24 -6.13 -0.17
C SER A 18 20.16 -5.54 0.76
N ILE A 19 19.08 -5.03 0.17
CA ILE A 19 17.98 -4.40 0.90
C ILE A 19 17.37 -5.39 1.89
N LYS A 20 17.06 -4.92 3.11
CA LYS A 20 16.44 -5.72 4.18
C LYS A 20 15.07 -5.21 4.59
N THR A 21 14.81 -3.92 4.39
CA THR A 21 13.56 -3.28 4.78
C THR A 21 13.13 -2.32 3.68
N ALA A 22 11.84 -2.33 3.34
CA ALA A 22 11.24 -1.39 2.41
C ALA A 22 10.24 -0.48 3.14
N LEU A 23 10.36 0.82 2.93
CA LEU A 23 9.40 1.82 3.42
C LEU A 23 8.60 2.35 2.23
N HIS A 24 7.28 2.19 2.25
CA HIS A 24 6.43 2.48 1.11
C HIS A 24 5.61 3.77 1.30
N PHE A 25 6.02 4.80 0.54
CA PHE A 25 5.37 6.11 0.45
C PHE A 25 4.83 6.44 -0.95
N ALA A 26 5.00 5.54 -1.92
CA ALA A 26 4.71 5.77 -3.33
C ALA A 26 3.22 5.57 -3.65
N ALA A 27 2.40 6.55 -3.26
CA ALA A 27 0.96 6.55 -3.50
C ALA A 27 0.45 7.96 -3.83
N PHE A 28 -0.59 8.07 -4.66
CA PHE A 28 -1.37 9.30 -4.79
C PHE A 28 -2.18 9.54 -3.52
N THR A 29 -2.31 10.80 -3.11
CA THR A 29 -2.88 11.18 -1.81
C THR A 29 -4.07 12.13 -1.89
N GLN A 30 -4.45 12.60 -3.08
CA GLN A 30 -5.48 13.63 -3.22
C GLN A 30 -6.88 13.03 -3.24
N VAL A 31 -7.64 13.24 -2.16
CA VAL A 31 -8.99 12.69 -2.00
C VAL A 31 -9.93 13.14 -3.12
N GLY A 32 -9.95 14.44 -3.46
CA GLY A 32 -10.83 14.96 -4.52
C GLY A 32 -10.57 14.33 -5.88
N GLU A 33 -9.31 14.28 -6.29
CA GLU A 33 -8.89 13.62 -7.54
C GLU A 33 -9.24 12.13 -7.54
N SER A 34 -9.11 11.44 -6.39
CA SER A 34 -9.44 10.02 -6.30
C SER A 34 -10.90 9.72 -6.62
N VAL A 35 -11.81 10.64 -6.32
CA VAL A 35 -13.24 10.51 -6.64
C VAL A 35 -13.49 10.72 -8.14
N GLU A 36 -12.77 11.66 -8.76
CA GLU A 36 -12.85 11.91 -10.20
C GLU A 36 -12.16 10.81 -11.04
N GLN A 37 -11.05 10.24 -10.53
CA GLN A 37 -10.19 9.28 -11.23
C GLN A 37 -9.89 8.04 -10.37
N PRO A 38 -10.91 7.24 -9.98
CA PRO A 38 -10.72 6.11 -9.08
C PRO A 38 -9.80 5.02 -9.65
N SER A 39 -9.85 4.74 -10.96
CA SER A 39 -9.00 3.74 -11.61
C SER A 39 -7.52 4.03 -11.40
N MET A 40 -7.11 5.29 -11.57
CA MET A 40 -5.73 5.72 -11.42
C MET A 40 -5.22 5.47 -9.99
N TYR A 41 -6.08 5.65 -8.99
CA TYR A 41 -5.74 5.41 -7.59
C TYR A 41 -5.62 3.91 -7.28
N PHE A 42 -6.54 3.07 -7.76
CA PHE A 42 -6.44 1.62 -7.55
C PHE A 42 -5.25 1.01 -8.29
N ASP A 43 -5.00 1.44 -9.53
CA ASP A 43 -3.84 0.99 -10.30
C ASP A 43 -2.53 1.36 -9.60
N ASN A 44 -2.38 2.63 -9.21
CA ASN A 44 -1.13 3.10 -8.62
C ASN A 44 -0.95 2.65 -7.17
N ASN A 45 -1.94 2.85 -6.32
CA ASN A 45 -1.78 2.65 -4.88
C ASN A 45 -1.94 1.19 -4.48
N SER A 46 -2.78 0.41 -5.18
CA SER A 46 -3.08 -0.98 -4.81
C SER A 46 -2.35 -1.96 -5.73
N PHE A 47 -2.60 -1.94 -7.04
CA PHE A 47 -2.05 -2.94 -7.96
C PHE A 47 -0.53 -2.87 -8.08
N ARG A 48 0.04 -1.67 -8.25
CA ARG A 48 1.50 -1.53 -8.30
C ARG A 48 2.15 -1.83 -6.94
N THR A 49 1.48 -1.56 -5.82
CA THR A 49 1.97 -1.98 -4.50
C THR A 49 2.01 -3.50 -4.37
N LYS A 50 1.03 -4.23 -4.91
CA LYS A 50 1.09 -5.69 -5.00
C LYS A 50 2.31 -6.17 -5.79
N ASN A 51 2.64 -5.52 -6.91
CA ASN A 51 3.86 -5.84 -7.68
C ASN A 51 5.15 -5.57 -6.89
N LEU A 52 5.17 -4.50 -6.09
CA LEU A 52 6.26 -4.26 -5.14
C LEU A 52 6.39 -5.39 -4.12
N LEU A 53 5.29 -5.76 -3.44
CA LEU A 53 5.30 -6.82 -2.43
C LEU A 53 5.79 -8.16 -3.02
N ASP A 54 5.30 -8.52 -4.19
CA ASP A 54 5.77 -9.69 -4.94
C ASP A 54 7.28 -9.67 -5.20
N GLY A 55 7.81 -8.53 -5.65
CA GLY A 55 9.23 -8.36 -5.93
C GLY A 55 10.08 -8.42 -4.67
N LEU A 56 9.58 -7.88 -3.55
CA LEU A 56 10.25 -7.95 -2.25
C LEU A 56 10.33 -9.39 -1.75
N VAL A 57 9.23 -10.14 -1.79
CA VAL A 57 9.19 -11.56 -1.43
C VAL A 57 10.16 -12.37 -2.29
N GLU A 58 10.16 -12.17 -3.61
CA GLU A 58 11.09 -12.85 -4.52
C GLU A 58 12.57 -12.51 -4.25
N ALA A 59 12.85 -11.30 -3.77
CA ALA A 59 14.18 -10.88 -3.38
C ALA A 59 14.58 -11.33 -1.96
N GLY A 60 13.69 -11.95 -1.19
CA GLY A 60 13.92 -12.33 0.20
C GLY A 60 13.92 -11.14 1.17
N VAL A 61 13.13 -10.10 0.87
CA VAL A 61 12.89 -8.96 1.74
C VAL A 61 11.55 -9.14 2.45
N ASP A 62 11.59 -9.33 3.76
CA ASP A 62 10.44 -9.67 4.61
C ASP A 62 10.00 -8.52 5.53
N GLN A 63 10.77 -7.44 5.61
CA GLN A 63 10.41 -6.26 6.39
C GLN A 63 9.84 -5.15 5.51
N PHE A 64 8.58 -4.80 5.77
CA PHE A 64 7.86 -3.77 5.02
C PHE A 64 7.14 -2.82 5.98
N ILE A 65 7.32 -1.51 5.77
CA ILE A 65 6.62 -0.46 6.51
C ILE A 65 5.73 0.31 5.53
N PHE A 66 4.42 0.26 5.77
CA PHE A 66 3.43 0.90 4.91
C PHE A 66 2.93 2.22 5.51
N SER A 67 2.99 3.29 4.71
CA SER A 67 2.34 4.56 5.06
C SER A 67 0.85 4.52 4.71
N SER A 68 0.02 4.06 5.66
CA SER A 68 -1.44 4.13 5.54
C SER A 68 -1.99 5.53 5.87
N THR A 69 -3.28 5.64 6.20
CA THR A 69 -3.99 6.89 6.41
C THR A 69 -5.20 6.71 7.35
N ALA A 70 -5.54 7.75 8.11
CA ALA A 70 -6.79 7.77 8.87
C ALA A 70 -8.06 7.76 7.98
N ALA A 71 -7.93 8.04 6.67
CA ALA A 71 -9.05 7.94 5.73
C ALA A 71 -9.61 6.52 5.58
N VAL A 72 -8.92 5.48 6.08
CA VAL A 72 -9.46 4.12 6.15
C VAL A 72 -10.64 3.99 7.13
N TYR A 73 -10.71 4.87 8.13
CA TYR A 73 -11.79 4.87 9.12
C TYR A 73 -13.06 5.58 8.64
N GLY A 74 -12.98 6.39 7.58
CA GLY A 74 -14.12 7.16 7.10
C GLY A 74 -14.60 8.21 8.10
N GLU A 75 -15.93 8.28 8.30
CA GLU A 75 -16.53 9.15 9.31
C GLU A 75 -16.45 8.47 10.69
N PRO A 76 -15.75 9.06 11.68
CA PRO A 76 -15.56 8.44 12.98
C PRO A 76 -16.84 8.45 13.82
N HIS A 77 -17.08 7.36 14.53
CA HIS A 77 -18.20 7.24 15.48
C HIS A 77 -17.81 7.75 16.88
N GLU A 78 -16.52 7.70 17.20
CA GLU A 78 -15.94 8.14 18.48
C GLU A 78 -14.62 8.90 18.25
N ILE A 79 -14.31 9.83 19.16
CA ILE A 79 -13.05 10.59 19.17
C ILE A 79 -12.46 10.50 20.59
N PRO A 80 -11.18 10.11 20.76
CA PRO A 80 -10.18 9.83 19.72
C PRO A 80 -10.45 8.54 18.93
N ILE A 81 -10.02 8.50 17.66
CA ILE A 81 -10.13 7.32 16.80
C ILE A 81 -9.04 6.32 17.20
N SER A 82 -9.43 5.14 17.71
CA SER A 82 -8.51 4.04 18.01
C SER A 82 -8.26 3.16 16.78
N GLU A 83 -7.18 2.37 16.81
CA GLU A 83 -6.86 1.41 15.74
C GLU A 83 -7.89 0.28 15.59
N ASP A 84 -8.67 0.00 16.64
CA ASP A 84 -9.77 -0.97 16.63
C ASP A 84 -11.06 -0.43 15.99
N HIS A 85 -11.08 0.86 15.61
CA HIS A 85 -12.25 1.47 14.99
C HIS A 85 -12.58 0.79 13.66
N LEU A 86 -13.87 0.67 13.36
CA LEU A 86 -14.33 0.11 12.09
C LEU A 86 -13.70 0.88 10.92
N LYS A 87 -13.06 0.14 10.01
CA LYS A 87 -12.53 0.68 8.76
C LYS A 87 -13.67 0.75 7.74
N SER A 88 -14.12 1.96 7.42
CA SER A 88 -15.21 2.21 6.48
C SER A 88 -14.88 3.41 5.58
N PRO A 89 -13.94 3.26 4.62
CA PRO A 89 -13.49 4.39 3.80
C PRO A 89 -14.62 4.98 2.96
N THR A 90 -14.66 6.31 2.86
CA THR A 90 -15.71 7.06 2.15
C THR A 90 -15.32 7.51 0.73
N ASN A 91 -14.09 7.23 0.31
CA ASN A 91 -13.54 7.65 -0.98
C ASN A 91 -12.53 6.64 -1.56
N PRO A 92 -12.25 6.68 -2.89
CA PRO A 92 -11.34 5.73 -3.53
C PRO A 92 -9.90 5.75 -2.98
N TYR A 93 -9.38 6.91 -2.57
CA TYR A 93 -8.07 6.98 -1.91
C TYR A 93 -8.02 6.14 -0.63
N GLY A 94 -8.99 6.32 0.28
CA GLY A 94 -9.10 5.54 1.51
C GLY A 94 -9.26 4.04 1.24
N TRP A 95 -10.11 3.67 0.27
CA TRP A 95 -10.25 2.28 -0.17
C TRP A 95 -8.93 1.69 -0.70
N SER A 96 -8.19 2.45 -1.52
CA SER A 96 -6.92 1.99 -2.09
C SER A 96 -5.87 1.68 -1.03
N LYS A 97 -5.89 2.42 0.10
CA LYS A 97 -5.01 2.21 1.25
C LYS A 97 -5.45 1.01 2.08
N LEU A 98 -6.75 0.89 2.36
CA LEU A 98 -7.31 -0.26 3.06
C LEU A 98 -7.01 -1.57 2.33
N PHE A 99 -7.15 -1.61 1.00
CA PHE A 99 -6.81 -2.79 0.22
C PHE A 99 -5.34 -3.21 0.38
N VAL A 100 -4.42 -2.26 0.53
CA VAL A 100 -3.02 -2.59 0.80
C VAL A 100 -2.85 -3.16 2.20
N GLU A 101 -3.55 -2.65 3.21
CA GLU A 101 -3.51 -3.24 4.56
C GLU A 101 -3.99 -4.70 4.56
N GLU A 102 -5.11 -4.98 3.89
CA GLU A 102 -5.65 -6.35 3.77
C GLU A 102 -4.72 -7.28 2.98
N MET A 103 -4.08 -6.75 1.93
CA MET A 103 -3.03 -7.48 1.21
C MET A 103 -1.84 -7.80 2.12
N LEU A 104 -1.38 -6.85 2.92
CA LEU A 104 -0.26 -7.07 3.85
C LEU A 104 -0.59 -8.14 4.88
N GLU A 105 -1.81 -8.16 5.41
CA GLU A 105 -2.24 -9.21 6.34
C GLU A 105 -2.21 -10.59 5.67
N SER A 106 -2.62 -10.68 4.41
CA SER A 106 -2.54 -11.91 3.62
C SER A 106 -1.09 -12.34 3.37
N TYR A 107 -0.19 -11.40 3.05
CA TYR A 107 1.23 -11.70 2.80
C TYR A 107 1.93 -12.14 4.09
N ARG A 108 1.63 -11.51 5.22
CA ARG A 108 2.17 -11.85 6.56
C ARG A 108 1.87 -13.29 6.97
N VAL A 109 0.73 -13.84 6.53
CA VAL A 109 0.35 -15.22 6.82
C VAL A 109 1.06 -16.22 5.89
N ALA A 110 1.34 -15.82 4.65
CA ALA A 110 1.83 -16.72 3.61
C ALA A 110 3.37 -16.80 3.49
N TYR A 111 4.07 -15.70 3.79
CA TYR A 111 5.52 -15.53 3.60
C TYR A 111 6.20 -15.10 4.90
#